data_AF-A0A927V070-F1
#
_entry.id   AF-A0A927V070-F1
#
_cell.length_a   1.000
_cell.length_b   1.000
_cell.length_c   1.000
_cell.angle_alpha   90.00
_cell.angle_beta   90.00
_cell.angle_gamma   90.00
#
_symmetry.space_group_name_H-M   'P 1'
#
loop_
_entity.id
_entity.type
_entity.pdbx_description
1 polymer ?
#
loop_
_entity_poly.entity_id
_entity_poly.type
_entity_poly.pdbx_seq_one_letter_code
_entity_poly.pdbx_strand_id
1 'polypeptide(L)'
;MNALFPLYIKLLNKYKVSLYPDNKRAFLSVSVAGSLSIEASMVLPLFMFFMLVICSPLFIMNKELVLREKMLETSLKMSEFFYITENVSSMDFAKSHPDIYSAAVKGISVVYAYTNLPSDVSAKLSTVSADKKIIDLIADYKTDIHYPFSVPSLHFIQRCYVRGFCGAQIKKSDYENITVYVTKYGTAYHKDTNCSYLYGANRVETSISYDNLFADITYMNQSYAACNLCIPTTMDNINFVYLTIGAYSYHYSLSCPIFKRTIYAVRLADITGEYSPCILCY
;
A
#
# COMPACT_ATOMS: atom_id res chain seq x y z
N MET A 1 -11.63 103.50 -11.44
CA MET A 1 -12.09 102.10 -11.62
C MET A 1 -12.08 101.78 -13.12
N ASN A 2 -10.92 101.86 -13.76
CA ASN A 2 -9.80 100.92 -13.79
C ASN A 2 -10.01 99.85 -14.87
N ALA A 3 -9.49 100.21 -16.04
CA ALA A 3 -9.35 99.42 -17.25
C ALA A 3 -8.35 98.28 -17.03
N LEU A 4 -8.84 97.06 -16.84
CA LEU A 4 -8.04 95.83 -16.82
C LEU A 4 -8.79 94.63 -17.43
N PHE A 5 -9.54 94.85 -18.52
CA PHE A 5 -10.17 93.75 -19.26
C PHE A 5 -9.63 93.46 -20.68
N PRO A 6 -8.89 94.36 -21.39
CA PRO A 6 -8.42 94.01 -22.75
C PRO A 6 -7.02 93.38 -22.80
N LEU A 7 -6.32 93.20 -21.67
CA LEU A 7 -4.93 92.72 -21.66
C LEU A 7 -4.77 91.20 -21.47
N TYR A 8 -5.81 90.49 -21.02
CA TYR A 8 -5.76 89.03 -20.86
C TYR A 8 -5.94 88.28 -22.20
N ILE A 9 -6.75 88.83 -23.11
CA ILE A 9 -7.02 88.22 -24.44
C ILE A 9 -5.79 88.30 -25.37
N LYS A 10 -4.89 89.25 -25.16
CA LYS A 10 -3.68 89.42 -25.98
C LYS A 10 -2.55 88.42 -25.66
N LEU A 11 -2.59 87.72 -24.52
CA LEU A 11 -1.59 86.69 -24.18
C LEU A 11 -1.94 85.31 -24.72
N LEU A 12 -3.23 84.99 -24.91
CA LEU A 12 -3.66 83.69 -25.42
C LEU A 12 -3.50 83.51 -26.95
N ASN A 13 -3.31 84.61 -27.68
CA ASN A 13 -3.07 84.56 -29.14
C ASN A 13 -1.60 84.40 -29.54
N LYS A 14 -0.65 84.35 -28.60
CA LYS A 14 0.80 84.26 -28.90
C LYS A 14 1.34 82.83 -29.01
N TYR A 15 0.53 81.81 -28.73
CA TYR A 15 0.92 80.39 -28.85
C TYR A 15 -0.06 79.60 -29.71
N LYS A 16 -0.34 80.08 -30.94
CA LYS A 16 -0.75 79.20 -32.04
C LYS A 16 0.52 78.61 -32.66
N VAL A 17 0.94 77.46 -32.16
CA VAL A 17 1.85 76.56 -32.89
C VAL A 17 1.02 75.35 -33.28
N SER A 18 0.75 75.23 -34.58
CA SER A 18 0.17 74.04 -35.17
C SER A 18 1.24 72.98 -35.28
N LEU A 19 1.00 71.78 -34.76
CA LEU A 19 1.72 70.58 -35.17
C LEU A 19 0.73 69.41 -35.15
N TYR A 20 0.14 69.15 -36.30
CA TYR A 20 -0.39 67.83 -36.64
C TYR A 20 0.74 67.05 -37.31
N PRO A 21 1.15 65.91 -36.76
CA PRO A 21 1.60 64.78 -37.55
C PRO A 21 0.54 63.68 -37.40
N ASP A 22 -0.18 63.35 -38.46
CA ASP A 22 0.20 62.34 -39.46
C ASP A 22 0.45 60.95 -38.87
N ASN A 23 -0.40 60.01 -39.33
CA ASN A 23 -0.22 58.56 -39.28
C ASN A 23 -0.34 57.82 -37.94
N LYS A 24 -1.57 57.39 -37.64
CA LYS A 24 -2.05 55.98 -37.58
C LYS A 24 -3.28 55.94 -36.69
N ARG A 25 -4.35 55.33 -37.17
CA ARG A 25 -5.56 55.07 -36.38
C ARG A 25 -5.19 54.19 -35.19
N ALA A 26 -5.02 54.78 -34.02
CA ALA A 26 -5.08 54.05 -32.76
C ALA A 26 -6.55 53.98 -32.34
N PHE A 27 -6.97 52.76 -31.98
CA PHE A 27 -8.31 52.40 -31.56
C PHE A 27 -8.89 53.40 -30.53
N LEU A 28 -10.22 53.56 -30.59
CA LEU A 28 -11.07 54.29 -29.63
C LEU A 28 -10.68 54.01 -28.16
N SER A 29 -9.73 54.76 -27.60
CA SER A 29 -9.56 54.86 -26.15
C SER A 29 -10.40 56.03 -25.66
N VAL A 30 -11.71 55.83 -25.57
CA VAL A 30 -12.54 56.70 -24.74
C VAL A 30 -12.17 56.38 -23.30
N SER A 31 -11.27 57.19 -22.72
CA SER A 31 -10.94 57.17 -21.30
C SER A 31 -12.13 57.72 -20.50
N VAL A 32 -13.19 56.91 -20.36
CA VAL A 32 -14.30 57.22 -19.45
C VAL A 32 -13.84 56.94 -18.03
N ALA A 33 -13.94 57.93 -17.14
CA ALA A 33 -13.72 57.74 -15.72
C ALA A 33 -14.67 56.65 -15.18
N GLY A 34 -14.12 55.48 -14.84
CA GLY A 34 -14.87 54.31 -14.38
C GLY A 34 -14.69 53.03 -15.22
N SER A 35 -14.01 53.09 -16.38
CA SER A 35 -13.77 51.90 -17.22
C SER A 35 -13.01 50.79 -16.47
N LEU A 36 -12.00 51.15 -15.67
CA LEU A 36 -11.23 50.20 -14.86
C LEU A 36 -12.11 49.41 -13.86
N SER A 37 -13.10 50.06 -13.26
CA SER A 37 -14.00 49.42 -12.28
C SER A 37 -15.02 48.51 -12.96
N ILE A 38 -15.46 48.86 -14.18
CA ILE A 38 -16.39 48.04 -14.98
C ILE A 38 -15.66 46.81 -15.53
N GLU A 39 -14.44 46.98 -16.04
CA GLU A 39 -13.61 45.86 -16.47
C GLU A 39 -13.34 44.90 -15.30
N ALA A 40 -12.93 45.42 -14.13
CA ALA A 40 -12.69 44.60 -12.95
C ALA A 40 -13.96 43.88 -12.45
N SER A 41 -15.14 44.51 -12.51
CA SER A 41 -16.40 43.91 -12.06
C SER A 41 -16.92 42.80 -12.97
N MET A 42 -16.49 42.75 -14.23
CA MET A 42 -16.80 41.65 -15.16
C MET A 42 -15.74 40.56 -15.16
N VAL A 43 -14.46 40.92 -15.03
CA VAL A 43 -13.35 39.96 -15.06
C VAL A 43 -13.37 39.05 -13.82
N LEU A 44 -13.65 39.59 -12.63
CA LEU A 44 -13.64 38.81 -11.40
C LEU A 44 -14.70 37.68 -11.39
N PRO A 45 -15.99 37.91 -11.69
CA PRO A 45 -16.98 36.84 -11.77
C PRO A 45 -16.65 35.79 -12.84
N LEU A 46 -16.11 36.21 -14.00
CA LEU A 46 -15.73 35.29 -15.07
C LEU A 46 -14.57 34.40 -14.67
N PHE A 47 -13.57 34.98 -13.98
CA PHE A 47 -12.46 34.24 -13.40
C PHE A 47 -12.93 33.23 -12.34
N MET A 48 -13.82 33.64 -11.43
CA MET A 48 -14.37 32.74 -10.41
C MET A 48 -15.21 31.62 -11.03
N PHE A 49 -16.02 31.93 -12.04
CA PHE A 49 -16.75 30.92 -12.81
C PHE A 49 -15.81 29.91 -13.47
N PHE A 50 -14.74 30.39 -14.10
CA PHE A 50 -13.72 29.53 -14.70
C PHE A 50 -13.05 28.62 -13.68
N MET A 51 -12.68 29.15 -12.50
CA MET A 51 -12.12 28.36 -11.42
C MET A 51 -13.09 27.30 -10.90
N LEU A 52 -14.38 27.62 -10.76
CA LEU A 52 -15.41 26.63 -10.38
C LEU A 52 -15.54 25.53 -11.44
N VAL A 53 -15.42 25.87 -12.73
CA VAL A 53 -15.44 24.88 -13.81
C VAL A 53 -14.23 23.96 -13.75
N ILE A 54 -13.04 24.47 -13.44
CA ILE A 54 -11.84 23.66 -13.25
C ILE A 54 -11.95 22.75 -12.03
N CYS A 55 -12.59 23.22 -10.95
CA CYS A 55 -12.74 22.46 -9.72
C CYS A 55 -13.85 21.39 -9.77
N SER A 56 -14.87 21.54 -10.62
CA SER A 56 -16.00 20.60 -10.71
C SER A 56 -15.61 19.12 -10.95
N PRO A 57 -14.62 18.77 -11.81
CA PRO A 57 -14.21 17.37 -11.97
C PRO A 57 -13.59 16.76 -10.71
N LEU A 58 -13.03 17.56 -9.80
CA LEU A 58 -12.47 17.05 -8.54
C LEU A 58 -13.55 16.40 -7.68
N PHE A 59 -14.77 16.94 -7.67
CA PHE A 59 -15.90 16.36 -6.94
C PHE A 59 -16.35 15.02 -7.56
N ILE A 60 -16.39 14.95 -8.89
CA ILE A 60 -16.72 13.72 -9.62
C ILE A 60 -15.66 12.66 -9.33
N MET A 61 -14.37 13.03 -9.45
CA MET A 61 -13.24 12.15 -9.18
C MET A 61 -13.25 11.64 -7.73
N ASN A 62 -13.56 12.48 -6.75
CA ASN A 62 -13.67 12.04 -5.36
C ASN A 62 -14.78 11.00 -5.17
N LYS A 63 -15.94 11.19 -5.81
CA LYS A 63 -17.03 10.19 -5.79
C LYS A 63 -16.59 8.88 -6.46
N GLU A 64 -15.93 8.96 -7.62
CA GLU A 64 -15.40 7.79 -8.33
C GLU A 64 -14.37 7.02 -7.50
N LEU A 65 -13.46 7.71 -6.80
CA LEU A 65 -12.43 7.08 -5.97
C LEU A 65 -13.04 6.34 -4.78
N VAL A 66 -13.94 6.99 -4.04
CA VAL A 66 -14.64 6.37 -2.91
C VAL A 66 -15.46 5.17 -3.36
N LEU A 67 -16.16 5.28 -4.50
CA LEU A 67 -16.92 4.16 -5.04
C LEU A 67 -15.98 3.02 -5.50
N ARG A 68 -14.84 3.34 -6.12
CA ARG A 68 -13.84 2.35 -6.54
C ARG A 68 -13.33 1.53 -5.38
N GLU A 69 -12.98 2.19 -4.27
CA GLU A 69 -12.50 1.54 -3.06
C GLU A 69 -13.55 0.57 -2.51
N LYS A 70 -14.80 1.01 -2.37
CA LYS A 70 -15.91 0.17 -1.92
C LYS A 70 -16.18 -1.01 -2.87
N MET A 71 -16.14 -0.79 -4.18
CA MET A 71 -16.29 -1.86 -5.17
C MET A 71 -15.16 -2.88 -5.07
N LEU A 72 -13.93 -2.44 -4.82
CA LEU A 72 -12.78 -3.32 -4.66
C LEU A 72 -12.90 -4.13 -3.35
N GLU A 73 -13.23 -3.50 -2.24
CA GLU A 73 -13.45 -4.20 -0.97
C GLU A 73 -14.57 -5.24 -1.08
N THR A 74 -15.70 -4.86 -1.67
CA THR A 74 -16.85 -5.77 -1.86
C THR A 74 -16.51 -6.94 -2.77
N SER A 75 -15.85 -6.68 -3.90
CA SER A 75 -15.44 -7.74 -4.83
C SER A 75 -14.38 -8.68 -4.24
N LEU A 76 -13.44 -8.18 -3.43
CA LEU A 76 -12.47 -9.02 -2.71
C LEU A 76 -13.17 -9.94 -1.70
N LYS A 77 -14.14 -9.41 -0.94
CA LYS A 77 -14.96 -10.20 -0.01
C LYS A 77 -15.83 -11.22 -0.72
N MET A 78 -16.43 -10.86 -1.85
CA MET A 78 -17.13 -11.81 -2.71
C MET A 78 -16.18 -12.91 -3.22
N SER A 79 -14.92 -12.57 -3.49
CA SER A 79 -13.90 -13.52 -3.92
C SER A 79 -13.59 -14.57 -2.84
N GLU A 80 -13.64 -14.20 -1.55
CA GLU A 80 -13.45 -15.15 -0.44
C GLU A 80 -14.54 -16.22 -0.40
N PHE A 81 -15.77 -15.92 -0.84
CA PHE A 81 -16.85 -16.89 -0.89
C PHE A 81 -16.55 -18.04 -1.85
N PHE A 82 -15.76 -17.82 -2.89
CA PHE A 82 -15.32 -18.91 -3.79
C PHE A 82 -14.50 -19.96 -3.04
N TYR A 83 -13.64 -19.57 -2.09
CA TYR A 83 -12.83 -20.51 -1.33
C TYR A 83 -13.67 -21.36 -0.37
N ILE A 84 -14.55 -20.72 0.40
CA ILE A 84 -15.42 -21.40 1.37
C ILE A 84 -16.29 -22.41 0.64
N THR A 85 -16.88 -21.97 -0.46
CA THR A 85 -17.78 -22.80 -1.24
C THR A 85 -16.98 -23.93 -1.91
N GLU A 86 -15.79 -23.70 -2.46
CA GLU A 86 -14.97 -24.77 -3.06
C GLU A 86 -14.61 -25.87 -2.05
N ASN A 87 -14.30 -25.51 -0.80
CA ASN A 87 -14.10 -26.51 0.25
C ASN A 87 -15.37 -27.32 0.53
N VAL A 88 -16.54 -26.69 0.54
CA VAL A 88 -17.84 -27.38 0.67
C VAL A 88 -18.14 -28.22 -0.57
N SER A 89 -17.71 -27.80 -1.77
CA SER A 89 -17.90 -28.52 -3.03
C SER A 89 -17.21 -29.89 -3.06
N SER A 90 -16.18 -30.07 -2.22
CA SER A 90 -15.49 -31.35 -2.07
C SER A 90 -16.30 -32.39 -1.30
N MET A 91 -17.37 -31.99 -0.60
CA MET A 91 -18.29 -32.87 0.11
C MET A 91 -19.18 -33.65 -0.86
N ASP A 92 -19.54 -34.88 -0.52
CA ASP A 92 -20.24 -35.81 -1.41
C ASP A 92 -21.60 -35.29 -1.91
N PHE A 93 -22.31 -34.52 -1.07
CA PHE A 93 -23.56 -33.85 -1.45
C PHE A 93 -23.34 -32.81 -2.55
N ALA A 94 -22.29 -31.99 -2.46
CA ALA A 94 -22.06 -30.91 -3.40
C ALA A 94 -21.58 -31.40 -4.77
N LYS A 95 -20.85 -32.53 -4.82
CA LYS A 95 -20.50 -33.21 -6.07
C LYS A 95 -21.71 -33.69 -6.85
N SER A 96 -22.79 -34.07 -6.15
CA SER A 96 -24.01 -34.58 -6.78
C SER A 96 -24.90 -33.49 -7.39
N HIS A 97 -24.74 -32.23 -6.97
CA HIS A 97 -25.58 -31.10 -7.41
C HIS A 97 -24.76 -29.81 -7.66
N PRO A 98 -23.98 -29.74 -8.74
CA PRO A 98 -23.15 -28.57 -9.06
C PRO A 98 -23.96 -27.30 -9.34
N ASP A 99 -25.21 -27.43 -9.80
CA ASP A 99 -26.08 -26.28 -10.10
C ASP A 99 -26.49 -25.53 -8.83
N ILE A 100 -26.83 -26.25 -7.77
CA ILE A 100 -27.19 -25.70 -6.45
C ILE A 100 -26.00 -24.93 -5.87
N TYR A 101 -24.81 -25.49 -6.03
CA TYR A 101 -23.56 -24.85 -5.62
C TYR A 101 -23.32 -23.52 -6.35
N SER A 102 -23.46 -23.52 -7.68
CA SER A 102 -23.28 -22.31 -8.49
C SER A 102 -24.30 -21.22 -8.11
N ALA A 103 -25.54 -21.60 -7.80
CA ALA A 103 -26.60 -20.70 -7.39
C ALA A 103 -26.33 -20.11 -6.00
N ALA A 104 -25.77 -20.89 -5.07
CA ALA A 104 -25.42 -20.41 -3.73
C ALA A 104 -24.31 -19.34 -3.79
N VAL A 105 -23.23 -19.59 -4.55
CA VAL A 105 -22.14 -18.61 -4.73
C VAL A 105 -22.68 -17.31 -5.33
N LYS A 106 -23.49 -17.41 -6.39
CA LYS A 106 -24.11 -16.25 -7.04
C LYS A 106 -25.03 -15.50 -6.08
N GLY A 107 -25.91 -16.22 -5.36
CA GLY A 107 -26.88 -15.64 -4.44
C GLY A 107 -26.21 -14.86 -3.30
N ILE A 108 -25.25 -15.49 -2.60
CA ILE A 108 -24.50 -14.84 -1.51
C ILE A 108 -23.75 -13.62 -2.02
N SER A 109 -23.07 -13.75 -3.17
CA SER A 109 -22.31 -12.65 -3.77
C SER A 109 -23.19 -11.47 -4.16
N VAL A 110 -24.36 -11.73 -4.75
CA VAL A 110 -25.34 -10.70 -5.14
C VAL A 110 -25.89 -9.99 -3.90
N VAL A 111 -26.34 -10.75 -2.90
CA VAL A 111 -26.87 -10.17 -1.65
C VAL A 111 -25.81 -9.28 -1.00
N TYR A 112 -24.56 -9.76 -0.92
CA TYR A 112 -23.46 -9.00 -0.33
C TYR A 112 -23.14 -7.71 -1.11
N ALA A 113 -23.19 -7.74 -2.44
CA ALA A 113 -23.02 -6.54 -3.25
C ALA A 113 -24.12 -5.50 -2.97
N TYR A 114 -25.38 -5.93 -2.86
CA TYR A 114 -26.50 -5.04 -2.56
C TYR A 114 -26.46 -4.45 -1.14
N THR A 115 -25.91 -5.15 -0.16
CA THR A 115 -25.83 -4.64 1.22
C THR A 115 -24.68 -3.66 1.44
N ASN A 116 -23.60 -3.78 0.69
CA ASN A 116 -22.38 -2.99 0.92
C ASN A 116 -22.20 -1.81 -0.04
N LEU A 117 -22.84 -1.85 -1.22
CA LEU A 117 -22.83 -0.72 -2.12
C LEU A 117 -23.76 0.39 -1.62
N PRO A 118 -23.44 1.67 -1.88
CA PRO A 118 -24.34 2.79 -1.61
C PRO A 118 -25.71 2.61 -2.28
N SER A 119 -26.77 3.11 -1.63
CA SER A 119 -28.15 2.98 -2.13
C SER A 119 -28.42 3.72 -3.45
N ASP A 120 -27.62 4.73 -3.77
CA ASP A 120 -27.66 5.47 -5.04
C ASP A 120 -26.96 4.75 -6.20
N VAL A 121 -26.38 3.58 -5.94
CA VAL A 121 -25.65 2.77 -6.92
C VAL A 121 -26.42 1.49 -7.25
N SER A 122 -26.68 1.27 -8.54
CA SER A 122 -27.30 0.05 -9.04
C SER A 122 -26.24 -0.98 -9.44
N ALA A 123 -26.35 -2.19 -8.88
CA ALA A 123 -25.46 -3.32 -9.21
C ALA A 123 -26.09 -4.34 -10.16
N LYS A 124 -27.23 -4.02 -10.79
CA LYS A 124 -28.06 -4.97 -11.56
C LYS A 124 -27.35 -5.64 -12.74
N LEU A 125 -26.36 -4.95 -13.32
CA LEU A 125 -25.59 -5.45 -14.46
C LEU A 125 -24.44 -6.37 -14.06
N SER A 126 -24.19 -6.53 -12.76
CA SER A 126 -23.10 -7.36 -12.25
C SER A 126 -23.33 -8.83 -12.56
N THR A 127 -22.26 -9.56 -12.84
CA THR A 127 -22.30 -11.00 -13.10
C THR A 127 -21.30 -11.75 -12.24
N VAL A 128 -21.68 -12.94 -11.81
CA VAL A 128 -20.80 -13.85 -11.06
C VAL A 128 -20.78 -15.18 -11.81
N SER A 129 -19.61 -15.54 -12.35
CA SER A 129 -19.39 -16.80 -13.04
C SER A 129 -18.74 -17.79 -12.09
N ALA A 130 -19.52 -18.78 -11.65
CA ALA A 130 -19.04 -19.88 -10.81
C ALA A 130 -17.96 -20.70 -11.54
N ASP A 131 -18.25 -21.10 -12.79
CA ASP A 131 -17.38 -21.98 -13.59
C ASP A 131 -16.02 -21.35 -13.88
N LYS A 132 -16.02 -20.07 -14.28
CA LYS A 132 -14.79 -19.33 -14.56
C LYS A 132 -14.14 -18.75 -13.31
N LYS A 133 -14.80 -18.86 -12.14
CA LYS A 133 -14.37 -18.31 -10.86
C LYS A 133 -14.07 -16.81 -10.96
N ILE A 134 -14.99 -16.08 -11.58
CA ILE A 134 -14.83 -14.66 -11.91
C ILE A 134 -16.03 -13.88 -11.38
N ILE A 135 -15.72 -12.73 -10.78
CA ILE A 135 -16.68 -11.74 -10.31
C ILE A 135 -16.53 -10.50 -11.17
N ASP A 136 -17.63 -10.08 -11.76
CA ASP A 136 -17.73 -8.88 -12.57
C ASP A 136 -18.76 -7.94 -11.96
N LEU A 137 -18.27 -7.04 -11.10
CA LEU A 137 -19.12 -6.09 -10.37
C LEU A 137 -19.25 -4.80 -11.19
N ILE A 138 -20.48 -4.45 -11.56
CA ILE A 138 -20.79 -3.27 -12.36
C ILE A 138 -21.69 -2.34 -11.54
N ALA A 139 -21.17 -1.15 -11.26
CA ALA A 139 -21.87 -0.06 -10.60
C ALA A 139 -22.39 0.94 -11.63
N ASP A 140 -23.71 1.08 -11.69
CA ASP A 140 -24.43 2.05 -12.50
C ASP A 140 -25.02 3.12 -11.57
N TYR A 141 -24.62 4.39 -11.75
CA TYR A 141 -25.04 5.45 -10.85
C TYR A 141 -25.13 6.80 -11.57
N LYS A 142 -25.83 7.73 -10.92
CA LYS A 142 -25.93 9.13 -11.36
C LYS A 142 -25.21 10.04 -10.37
N THR A 143 -24.59 11.08 -10.91
CA THR A 143 -23.90 12.10 -10.12
C THR A 143 -24.37 13.48 -10.54
N ASP A 144 -24.86 14.23 -9.57
CA ASP A 144 -25.25 15.62 -9.75
C ASP A 144 -24.00 16.51 -9.73
N ILE A 145 -23.92 17.43 -10.68
CA ILE A 145 -22.86 18.43 -10.69
C ILE A 145 -23.37 19.67 -9.97
N HIS A 146 -22.68 20.05 -8.91
CA HIS A 146 -23.04 21.20 -8.08
C HIS A 146 -22.53 22.49 -8.74
N TYR A 147 -23.29 23.01 -9.71
CA TYR A 147 -23.12 24.35 -10.28
C TYR A 147 -24.22 25.30 -9.81
N PRO A 148 -24.00 26.63 -9.85
CA PRO A 148 -25.03 27.62 -9.50
C PRO A 148 -26.18 27.70 -10.53
N PHE A 149 -26.15 26.88 -11.57
CA PHE A 149 -27.18 26.76 -12.61
C PHE A 149 -27.60 25.29 -12.73
N SER A 150 -28.84 25.05 -13.21
CA SER A 150 -29.38 23.70 -13.33
C SER A 150 -28.68 22.95 -14.46
N VAL A 151 -27.89 21.92 -14.10
CA VAL A 151 -27.22 21.02 -15.03
C VAL A 151 -27.85 19.63 -14.88
N PRO A 152 -28.12 18.90 -15.97
CA PRO A 152 -28.59 17.52 -15.87
C PRO A 152 -27.58 16.63 -15.15
N SER A 153 -28.10 15.63 -14.43
CA SER A 153 -27.26 14.63 -13.78
C SER A 153 -26.51 13.80 -14.81
N LEU A 154 -25.25 13.51 -14.51
CA LEU A 154 -24.40 12.69 -15.36
C LEU A 154 -24.54 11.22 -14.95
N HIS A 155 -24.62 10.35 -15.95
CA HIS A 155 -24.68 8.90 -15.77
C HIS A 155 -23.28 8.31 -15.90
N PHE A 156 -22.90 7.46 -14.94
CA PHE A 156 -21.61 6.81 -14.88
C PHE A 156 -21.77 5.30 -14.73
N ILE A 157 -20.87 4.56 -15.40
CA ILE A 157 -20.74 3.12 -15.24
C ILE A 157 -19.31 2.84 -14.83
N GLN A 158 -19.15 2.16 -13.69
CA GLN A 158 -17.86 1.70 -13.22
C GLN A 158 -17.86 0.18 -13.10
N ARG A 159 -16.74 -0.44 -13.45
CA ARG A 159 -16.59 -1.89 -13.49
C ARG A 159 -15.38 -2.33 -12.67
N CYS A 160 -15.56 -3.34 -11.84
CA CYS A 160 -14.51 -4.00 -11.09
C CYS A 160 -14.51 -5.49 -11.42
N TYR A 161 -13.37 -5.99 -11.89
CA TYR A 161 -13.21 -7.36 -12.34
C TYR A 161 -12.20 -8.07 -11.44
N VAL A 162 -12.66 -9.10 -10.73
CA VAL A 162 -11.86 -9.82 -9.74
C VAL A 162 -12.02 -11.32 -9.94
N ARG A 163 -10.92 -12.05 -9.78
CA ARG A 163 -10.94 -13.52 -9.76
C ARG A 163 -11.29 -14.01 -8.36
N GLY A 164 -12.16 -15.01 -8.27
CA GLY A 164 -12.47 -15.70 -7.03
C GLY A 164 -11.21 -16.29 -6.39
N PHE A 165 -11.07 -16.12 -5.08
CA PHE A 165 -9.97 -16.72 -4.33
C PHE A 165 -10.27 -18.20 -4.08
N CYS A 166 -9.30 -19.07 -4.39
CA CYS A 166 -9.44 -20.52 -4.29
C CYS A 166 -8.33 -21.16 -3.43
N GLY A 167 -7.64 -20.35 -2.64
CA GLY A 167 -6.44 -20.79 -1.91
C GLY A 167 -5.24 -21.03 -2.83
N ALA A 168 -4.10 -21.33 -2.21
CA ALA A 168 -2.93 -21.82 -2.92
C ALA A 168 -3.08 -23.33 -3.14
N GLN A 169 -3.18 -23.78 -4.39
CA GLN A 169 -3.01 -25.19 -4.71
C GLN A 169 -1.53 -25.53 -4.58
N ILE A 170 -1.09 -25.90 -3.37
CA ILE A 170 0.23 -26.51 -3.16
C ILE A 170 0.15 -27.88 -3.83
N LYS A 171 0.77 -28.03 -5.01
CA LYS A 171 0.82 -29.33 -5.66
C LYS A 171 1.69 -30.25 -4.81
N LYS A 172 1.41 -31.56 -4.79
CA LYS A 172 2.29 -32.51 -4.08
C LYS A 172 3.74 -32.50 -4.61
N SER A 173 3.97 -32.05 -5.85
CA SER A 173 5.30 -31.79 -6.41
C SER A 173 6.02 -30.58 -5.80
N ASP A 174 5.33 -29.73 -5.04
CA ASP A 174 5.93 -28.58 -4.35
C ASP A 174 6.48 -28.93 -2.97
N TYR A 175 6.20 -30.13 -2.43
CA TYR A 175 6.88 -30.59 -1.20
C TYR A 175 8.39 -30.73 -1.41
N GLU A 176 8.84 -31.05 -2.64
CA GLU A 176 10.27 -31.06 -3.02
C GLU A 176 10.87 -29.64 -3.14
N ASN A 177 10.02 -28.61 -3.28
CA ASN A 177 10.42 -27.20 -3.37
C ASN A 177 10.13 -26.41 -2.08
N ILE A 178 9.82 -27.07 -0.96
CA ILE A 178 9.65 -26.37 0.32
C ILE A 178 10.97 -25.71 0.66
N THR A 179 10.97 -24.38 0.69
CA THR A 179 12.12 -23.61 1.15
C THR A 179 12.12 -23.62 2.67
N VAL A 180 13.22 -24.04 3.27
CA VAL A 180 13.47 -24.00 4.70
C VAL A 180 14.70 -23.14 4.97
N TYR A 181 14.81 -22.68 6.21
CA TYR A 181 15.84 -21.77 6.66
C TYR A 181 16.81 -22.52 7.56
N VAL A 182 18.08 -22.48 7.19
CA VAL A 182 19.19 -23.05 7.96
C VAL A 182 20.22 -21.98 8.25
N THR A 183 20.97 -22.14 9.33
CA THR A 183 22.12 -21.28 9.63
C THR A 183 23.41 -22.01 9.29
N LYS A 184 24.47 -21.26 8.98
CA LYS A 184 25.79 -21.82 8.58
C LYS A 184 26.34 -22.87 9.57
N TYR A 185 26.07 -22.69 10.86
CA TYR A 185 26.59 -23.54 11.95
C TYR A 185 25.49 -24.20 12.78
N GLY A 186 24.22 -24.10 12.35
CA GLY A 186 23.10 -24.73 13.04
C GLY A 186 22.91 -26.18 12.61
N THR A 187 22.31 -26.98 13.47
CA THR A 187 21.99 -28.40 13.24
C THR A 187 20.50 -28.66 13.00
N ALA A 188 19.71 -27.59 12.90
CA ALA A 188 18.28 -27.67 12.68
C ALA A 188 17.83 -26.83 11.47
N TYR A 189 16.84 -27.32 10.74
CA TYR A 189 16.15 -26.56 9.70
C TYR A 189 14.81 -26.02 10.21
N HIS A 190 14.45 -24.83 9.76
CA HIS A 190 13.29 -24.08 10.21
C HIS A 190 12.33 -23.82 9.06
N LYS A 191 11.04 -23.91 9.31
CA LYS A 191 10.01 -23.59 8.31
C LYS A 191 9.70 -22.09 8.24
N ASP A 192 9.84 -21.41 9.38
CA ASP A 192 9.51 -20.00 9.54
C ASP A 192 10.78 -19.17 9.68
N THR A 193 10.89 -18.08 8.92
CA THR A 193 11.95 -17.09 9.09
C THR A 193 11.90 -16.42 10.44
N ASN A 194 10.78 -16.43 11.16
CA ASN A 194 10.61 -15.77 12.46
C ASN A 194 10.77 -16.73 13.65
N CYS A 195 11.17 -17.99 13.41
CA CYS A 195 11.38 -18.93 14.49
C CYS A 195 12.41 -18.41 15.51
N SER A 196 12.05 -18.40 16.80
CA SER A 196 12.94 -17.92 17.85
C SER A 196 14.24 -18.71 17.93
N TYR A 197 14.24 -20.01 17.60
CA TYR A 197 15.44 -20.83 17.59
C TYR A 197 16.36 -20.55 16.39
N LEU A 198 15.80 -20.02 15.28
CA LEU A 198 16.60 -19.58 14.13
C LEU A 198 17.51 -18.39 14.50
N TYR A 199 17.08 -17.57 15.47
CA TYR A 199 17.84 -16.39 15.93
C TYR A 199 18.42 -16.50 17.35
N GLY A 200 17.94 -17.45 18.14
CA GLY A 200 18.03 -17.45 19.59
C GLY A 200 19.06 -18.39 20.20
N ALA A 201 19.57 -19.39 19.47
CA ALA A 201 20.43 -20.43 20.06
C ALA A 201 21.78 -19.92 20.60
N ASN A 202 22.28 -18.78 20.11
CA ASN A 202 23.63 -18.29 20.39
C ASN A 202 23.64 -16.92 21.08
N ARG A 203 22.70 -16.63 22.00
CA ARG A 203 22.76 -15.40 22.80
C ARG A 203 23.70 -15.63 23.99
N VAL A 204 24.65 -14.71 24.17
CA VAL A 204 25.52 -14.68 25.35
C VAL A 204 24.67 -14.27 26.55
N GLU A 205 24.67 -15.09 27.58
CA GLU A 205 23.97 -14.84 28.84
C GLU A 205 24.86 -14.11 29.83
N THR A 206 26.07 -14.63 30.00
CA THR A 206 27.01 -14.14 30.99
C THR A 206 28.44 -14.44 30.57
N SER A 207 29.39 -13.80 31.24
CA SER A 207 30.81 -14.08 31.15
C SER A 207 31.33 -14.51 32.52
N ILE A 208 32.08 -15.60 32.58
CA ILE A 208 32.69 -16.11 33.80
C ILE A 208 34.22 -16.15 33.66
N SER A 209 34.93 -16.10 34.79
CA SER A 209 36.38 -16.29 34.79
C SER A 209 36.72 -17.70 34.30
N TYR A 210 37.75 -17.84 33.47
CA TYR A 210 38.18 -19.14 32.96
C TYR A 210 38.60 -20.08 34.11
N ASP A 211 39.23 -19.55 35.15
CA ASP A 211 39.65 -20.34 36.32
C ASP A 211 38.45 -20.93 37.08
N ASN A 212 37.30 -20.24 37.04
CA ASN A 212 36.06 -20.69 37.69
C ASN A 212 35.26 -21.65 36.80
N LEU A 213 35.57 -21.76 35.50
CA LEU A 213 34.86 -22.62 34.57
C LEU A 213 34.82 -24.08 35.03
N PHE A 214 35.89 -24.58 35.65
CA PHE A 214 35.98 -25.96 36.13
C PHE A 214 35.21 -26.23 37.44
N ALA A 215 35.01 -25.19 38.26
CA ALA A 215 34.13 -25.26 39.44
C ALA A 215 32.65 -25.08 39.05
N ASP A 216 32.40 -24.32 37.98
CA ASP A 216 31.08 -23.94 37.45
C ASP A 216 30.67 -24.76 36.21
N ILE A 217 31.26 -25.93 35.93
CA ILE A 217 30.82 -26.84 34.84
C ILE A 217 29.36 -27.28 35.06
N THR A 218 28.83 -27.07 36.26
CA THR A 218 27.41 -27.15 36.61
C THR A 218 26.84 -25.78 37.00
N TYR A 219 27.06 -24.74 36.20
CA TYR A 219 26.24 -23.54 36.29
C TYR A 219 24.80 -23.95 35.92
N MET A 220 23.87 -23.80 36.87
CA MET A 220 22.47 -24.23 36.70
C MET A 220 22.29 -25.74 36.42
N ASN A 221 23.15 -26.62 36.97
CA ASN A 221 23.10 -28.08 36.79
C ASN A 221 23.19 -28.57 35.31
N GLN A 222 23.77 -27.77 34.42
CA GLN A 222 23.92 -28.10 33.00
C GLN A 222 25.38 -28.07 32.60
N SER A 223 25.83 -29.12 31.90
CA SER A 223 27.21 -29.23 31.42
C SER A 223 27.43 -28.37 30.19
N TYR A 224 28.32 -27.38 30.28
CA TYR A 224 28.70 -26.56 29.13
C TYR A 224 29.88 -27.18 28.35
N ALA A 225 29.78 -27.23 27.03
CA ALA A 225 30.82 -27.73 26.14
C ALA A 225 31.67 -26.60 25.53
N ALA A 226 32.96 -26.87 25.28
CA ALA A 226 33.83 -25.91 24.59
C ALA A 226 33.37 -25.71 23.15
N CYS A 227 33.25 -24.47 22.69
CA CYS A 227 32.96 -24.21 21.29
C CYS A 227 34.16 -24.49 20.39
N ASN A 228 34.02 -25.45 19.47
CA ASN A 228 35.05 -25.85 18.52
C ASN A 228 35.49 -24.76 17.52
N LEU A 229 34.71 -23.71 17.33
CA LEU A 229 34.96 -22.67 16.31
C LEU A 229 35.81 -21.51 16.81
N CYS A 230 35.84 -21.28 18.13
CA CYS A 230 36.59 -20.18 18.74
C CYS A 230 37.67 -20.67 19.70
N ILE A 231 38.07 -21.94 19.61
CA ILE A 231 39.19 -22.46 20.40
C ILE A 231 40.45 -21.71 19.98
N PRO A 232 41.14 -21.02 20.91
CA PRO A 232 42.36 -20.32 20.59
C PRO A 232 43.52 -21.30 20.41
N THR A 233 44.50 -20.93 19.58
CA THR A 233 45.67 -21.77 19.29
C THR A 233 46.64 -21.87 20.47
N THR A 234 46.66 -20.83 21.31
CA THR A 234 47.38 -20.80 22.59
C THR A 234 46.42 -20.34 23.69
N MET A 235 46.59 -20.87 24.90
CA MET A 235 45.74 -20.52 26.04
C MET A 235 46.23 -19.28 26.80
N ASP A 236 47.18 -18.54 26.22
CA ASP A 236 47.79 -17.36 26.84
C ASP A 236 46.80 -16.18 26.79
N ASN A 237 46.48 -15.60 27.96
CA ASN A 237 45.59 -14.45 28.16
C ASN A 237 44.08 -14.70 28.12
N ILE A 238 43.61 -15.93 28.38
CA ILE A 238 42.17 -16.20 28.54
C ILE A 238 41.76 -15.94 29.99
N ASN A 239 41.25 -14.75 30.28
CA ASN A 239 40.73 -14.43 31.61
C ASN A 239 39.26 -14.80 31.78
N PHE A 240 38.47 -14.73 30.69
CA PHE A 240 37.02 -14.93 30.74
C PHE A 240 36.52 -15.75 29.55
N VAL A 241 35.41 -16.45 29.76
CA VAL A 241 34.64 -17.17 28.73
C VAL A 241 33.17 -16.76 28.78
N TYR A 242 32.50 -16.87 27.63
CA TYR A 242 31.11 -16.44 27.45
C TYR A 242 30.18 -17.65 27.34
N LEU A 243 29.16 -17.71 28.19
CA LEU A 243 28.18 -18.80 28.20
C LEU A 243 26.96 -18.46 27.34
N THR A 244 26.40 -19.46 26.65
CA THR A 244 25.19 -19.31 25.83
C THR A 244 24.05 -20.22 26.28
N ILE A 245 22.84 -19.67 26.43
CA ILE A 245 21.64 -20.37 26.95
C ILE A 245 21.14 -21.48 26.02
N GLY A 246 21.32 -21.35 24.71
CA GLY A 246 20.66 -22.24 23.75
C GLY A 246 21.45 -23.51 23.42
N ALA A 247 22.76 -23.40 23.21
CA ALA A 247 23.61 -24.50 22.78
C ALA A 247 24.39 -25.17 23.93
N TYR A 248 24.26 -24.67 25.16
CA TYR A 248 25.08 -25.07 26.31
C TYR A 248 26.57 -25.14 25.95
N SER A 249 27.05 -24.15 25.21
CA SER A 249 28.45 -24.02 24.86
C SER A 249 29.05 -22.77 25.49
N TYR A 250 30.34 -22.83 25.80
CA TYR A 250 31.13 -21.67 26.19
C TYR A 250 32.08 -21.25 25.07
N HIS A 251 32.31 -19.94 24.96
CA HIS A 251 33.08 -19.32 23.89
C HIS A 251 34.21 -18.47 24.46
N TYR A 252 35.36 -18.49 23.80
CA TYR A 252 36.54 -17.69 24.18
C TYR A 252 36.53 -16.27 23.59
N SER A 253 35.61 -15.98 22.66
CA SER A 253 35.53 -14.68 21.99
C SER A 253 34.10 -14.34 21.58
N LEU A 254 33.68 -13.10 21.82
CA LEU A 254 32.44 -12.51 21.29
C LEU A 254 32.45 -12.39 19.75
N SER A 255 33.63 -12.54 19.13
CA SER A 255 33.78 -12.54 17.66
C SER A 255 33.63 -13.94 17.05
N CYS A 256 33.21 -14.94 17.82
CA CYS A 256 32.98 -16.29 17.32
C CYS A 256 32.05 -16.26 16.09
N PRO A 257 32.40 -16.94 14.97
CA PRO A 257 31.56 -17.00 13.77
C PRO A 257 30.15 -17.49 14.03
N ILE A 258 29.93 -18.27 15.10
CA ILE A 258 28.62 -18.77 15.50
C ILE A 258 27.63 -17.66 15.89
N PHE A 259 28.13 -16.50 16.31
CA PHE A 259 27.32 -15.31 16.59
C PHE A 259 26.91 -14.56 15.32
N LYS A 260 27.61 -14.80 14.20
CA LYS A 260 27.24 -14.23 12.90
C LYS A 260 26.04 -15.00 12.35
N ARG A 261 24.88 -14.37 12.45
CA ARG A 261 23.59 -14.89 11.96
C ARG A 261 23.52 -14.82 10.43
N THR A 262 24.11 -15.81 9.76
CA THR A 262 23.95 -16.00 8.32
C THR A 262 22.89 -17.07 8.08
N ILE A 263 21.72 -16.64 7.59
CA ILE A 263 20.60 -17.51 7.28
C ILE A 263 20.61 -17.79 5.78
N TYR A 264 20.49 -19.07 5.42
CA TYR A 264 20.33 -19.51 4.04
C TYR A 264 18.93 -20.06 3.84
N ALA A 265 18.31 -19.65 2.74
CA ALA A 265 17.09 -20.27 2.23
C ALA A 265 17.51 -21.42 1.30
N VAL A 266 17.17 -22.65 1.67
CA VAL A 266 17.56 -23.88 0.95
C VAL A 266 16.30 -24.70 0.72
N ARG A 267 16.25 -25.47 -0.38
CA ARG A 267 15.15 -26.41 -0.57
C ARG A 267 15.31 -27.57 0.40
N LEU A 268 14.22 -28.01 1.00
CA LEU A 268 14.22 -29.12 1.95
C LEU A 268 14.78 -30.41 1.33
N ALA A 269 14.58 -30.61 0.03
CA ALA A 269 15.14 -31.74 -0.72
C ALA A 269 16.67 -31.70 -0.85
N ASP A 270 17.28 -30.51 -0.82
CA ASP A 270 18.74 -30.34 -0.94
C ASP A 270 19.46 -30.52 0.41
N ILE A 271 18.71 -30.66 1.50
CA ILE A 271 19.28 -30.85 2.84
C ILE A 271 19.71 -32.31 3.02
N THR A 272 21.01 -32.50 3.16
CA THR A 272 21.62 -33.79 3.52
C THR A 272 21.53 -34.02 5.03
N GLY A 273 21.52 -35.30 5.46
CA GLY A 273 21.08 -35.82 6.77
C GLY A 273 21.77 -35.36 8.07
N GLU A 274 22.38 -34.18 8.09
CA GLU A 274 22.95 -33.54 9.28
C GLU A 274 21.98 -32.56 9.95
N TYR A 275 20.91 -32.13 9.27
CA TYR A 275 19.93 -31.20 9.82
C TYR A 275 18.68 -31.92 10.32
N SER A 276 18.32 -31.63 11.57
CA SER A 276 17.09 -32.10 12.21
C SER A 276 15.94 -31.09 12.03
N PRO A 277 14.67 -31.52 12.03
CA PRO A 277 13.55 -30.59 12.09
C PRO A 277 13.56 -29.82 13.41
N CYS A 278 13.35 -28.50 13.34
CA CYS A 278 13.14 -27.71 14.54
C CYS A 278 11.81 -28.05 15.22
N ILE A 279 11.86 -28.42 16.51
CA ILE A 279 10.70 -28.77 17.38
C ILE A 279 9.67 -27.63 17.52
N LEU A 280 10.10 -26.37 17.34
CA LEU A 280 9.14 -25.25 17.35
C LEU A 280 8.42 -25.07 16.02
N CYS A 281 9.01 -25.55 14.93
CA CYS A 281 8.42 -25.45 13.60
C CYS A 281 7.60 -26.70 13.21
N TYR A 282 7.82 -27.83 13.89
CA TYR A 282 7.26 -29.15 13.61
C TYR A 282 6.94 -29.87 14.92
#